data_AF-A0A920E587-F1
#
_entry.id   AF-A0A920E587-F1
#
_cell.length_a   1.000
_cell.length_b   1.000
_cell.length_c   1.000
_cell.angle_alpha   90.00
_cell.angle_beta   90.00
_cell.angle_gamma   90.00
#
_symmetry.space_group_name_H-M   'P 1'
#
loop_
_entity.id
_entity.type
_entity.pdbx_description
1 polymer ?
#
loop_
_entity_poly.entity_id
_entity_poly.type
_entity_poly.pdbx_seq_one_letter_code
_entity_poly.pdbx_strand_id
1 'polypeptide(L)'
;MIPILFFLGITFAYFVLIPFIWSFFISFENFFSSGLNLELESRYSEYMKLTMFLLFASGMSFEFPILLIILTKFGIVDVQIFKKK
;
A
#
# COMPACT_ATOMS: atom_id res chain seq x y z
N MET A 1 5.03 -19.26 8.51
CA MET A 1 5.73 -18.01 8.10
C MET A 1 4.84 -17.09 7.29
N ILE A 2 4.17 -17.57 6.24
CA ILE A 2 3.22 -16.79 5.41
C ILE A 2 2.23 -15.93 6.22
N PRO A 3 1.52 -16.46 7.24
CA PRO A 3 0.57 -15.64 8.00
C PRO A 3 1.24 -14.51 8.80
N ILE A 4 2.46 -14.72 9.32
CA ILE A 4 3.21 -13.67 10.04
C ILE A 4 3.52 -12.49 9.12
N LEU A 5 3.95 -12.79 7.88
CA LEU A 5 4.36 -11.74 6.94
C LEU A 5 3.18 -10.91 6.46
N PHE A 6 2.01 -11.55 6.29
CA PHE A 6 0.76 -10.88 5.99
C PHE A 6 0.30 -9.94 7.13
N PHE A 7 0.30 -10.42 8.39
CA PHE A 7 -0.02 -9.57 9.54
C PHE A 7 0.97 -8.41 9.70
N LEU A 8 2.25 -8.63 9.40
CA LEU A 8 3.27 -7.59 9.44
C LEU A 8 3.04 -6.53 8.35
N GLY A 9 2.62 -6.94 7.15
CA GLY A 9 2.23 -6.03 6.06
C GLY A 9 0.98 -5.19 6.39
N ILE A 10 -0.01 -5.78 7.07
CA ILE A 10 -1.19 -5.04 7.55
C ILE A 10 -0.81 -4.07 8.67
N THR A 11 0.04 -4.50 9.61
CA THR A 11 0.54 -3.66 10.70
C THR A 11 1.30 -2.46 10.15
N PHE A 12 2.19 -2.69 9.17
CA PHE A 12 2.90 -1.61 8.47
C PHE A 12 1.92 -0.66 7.77
N ALA A 13 0.91 -1.17 7.08
CA ALA A 13 -0.09 -0.34 6.43
C ALA A 13 -0.83 0.56 7.44
N TYR A 14 -1.26 -0.01 8.56
CA TYR A 14 -2.00 0.72 9.58
C TYR A 14 -1.14 1.82 10.24
N PHE A 15 0.10 1.51 10.63
CA PHE A 15 0.92 2.45 11.40
C PHE A 15 1.74 3.41 10.55
N VAL A 16 2.04 3.09 9.29
CA VAL A 16 2.90 3.93 8.44
C VAL A 16 2.12 4.54 7.28
N LEU A 17 1.29 3.76 6.58
CA LEU A 17 0.62 4.26 5.39
C LEU A 17 -0.56 5.17 5.72
N ILE A 18 -1.37 4.85 6.75
CA ILE A 18 -2.48 5.70 7.18
C ILE A 18 -2.03 7.13 7.55
N PRO A 19 -1.01 7.35 8.41
CA PRO A 19 -0.59 8.73 8.72
C PRO A 19 -0.02 9.46 7.50
N PHE A 20 0.64 8.74 6.57
CA PHE A 20 1.10 9.32 5.31
C PHE A 20 -0.08 9.78 4.44
N ILE A 21 -1.11 8.95 4.27
CA ILE A 21 -2.34 9.30 3.55
C ILE A 21 -3.02 10.52 4.16
N TRP A 22 -3.10 10.60 5.49
CA TRP A 22 -3.71 11.74 6.17
C TRP A 22 -2.95 13.04 5.86
N SER A 23 -1.62 13.01 5.92
CA SER A 23 -0.79 14.19 5.58
C SER A 23 -0.97 14.62 4.12
N PHE A 24 -1.07 13.65 3.20
CA PHE A 24 -1.34 13.89 1.78
C PHE A 24 -2.73 14.50 1.56
N PHE A 25 -3.73 14.05 2.30
CA PHE A 25 -5.11 14.55 2.20
C PHE A 25 -5.24 16.01 2.67
N ILE A 26 -4.65 16.37 3.81
CA ILE A 26 -4.62 17.76 4.30
C ILE A 26 -3.91 18.66 3.28
N SER A 27 -2.87 18.16 2.61
CA SER A 27 -2.20 18.90 1.55
C SER A 27 -3.12 19.23 0.37
N PHE A 28 -4.15 18.42 0.08
CA PHE A 28 -5.13 18.72 -0.97
C PHE A 28 -6.19 19.72 -0.54
N GLU A 29 -6.54 19.78 0.75
CA GLU A 29 -7.49 20.78 1.27
C GLU A 29 -6.97 22.20 1.02
N ASN A 30 -5.67 22.40 1.19
CA ASN A 30 -5.00 23.69 0.94
C ASN A 30 -5.04 24.14 -0.53
N PHE A 31 -5.21 23.21 -1.49
CA PHE A 31 -5.26 23.52 -2.93
C PHE A 31 -6.65 23.94 -3.43
N PHE A 32 -7.73 23.58 -2.72
CA PHE A 32 -9.12 23.70 -3.19
C PHE A 32 -9.98 24.63 -2.31
N SER A 33 -9.37 25.63 -1.68
CA SER A 33 -10.02 26.61 -0.81
C SER A 33 -11.05 27.53 -1.50
N SER A 34 -11.39 27.27 -2.76
CA SER A 34 -12.36 28.04 -3.55
C SER A 34 -13.50 27.15 -4.09
N GLY A 35 -14.49 26.86 -3.23
CA GLY A 35 -15.86 26.65 -3.69
C GLY A 35 -16.45 25.23 -3.56
N LEU A 36 -17.50 25.17 -2.74
CA LEU A 36 -18.63 24.22 -2.74
C LEU A 36 -18.47 22.92 -1.91
N ASN A 37 -19.33 22.84 -0.89
CA ASN A 37 -19.51 21.75 0.08
C ASN A 37 -19.82 20.36 -0.51
N LEU A 38 -19.98 20.23 -1.83
CA LEU A 38 -20.21 18.96 -2.53
C LEU A 38 -18.93 18.11 -2.67
N GLU A 39 -17.75 18.72 -2.52
CA GLU A 39 -16.48 17.97 -2.57
C GLU A 39 -16.19 17.16 -1.30
N LEU A 40 -16.74 17.54 -0.14
CA LEU A 40 -16.43 16.89 1.13
C LEU A 40 -16.95 15.44 1.19
N GLU A 41 -18.12 15.17 0.61
CA GLU A 41 -18.69 13.82 0.54
C GLU A 41 -17.94 12.94 -0.48
N SER A 42 -17.52 13.52 -1.61
CA SER A 42 -16.67 12.83 -2.60
C SER A 42 -15.26 12.53 -2.08
N ARG A 43 -14.74 13.34 -1.16
CA ARG A 43 -13.38 13.18 -0.64
C ARG A 43 -13.28 12.10 0.44
N TYR A 44 -14.32 11.91 1.26
CA TYR A 44 -14.34 10.81 2.24
C TYR A 44 -14.37 9.44 1.56
N SER A 45 -15.14 9.30 0.48
CA SER A 45 -15.18 8.05 -0.29
C SER A 45 -13.84 7.76 -0.98
N GLU A 46 -13.13 8.78 -1.47
CA GLU A 46 -11.78 8.62 -2.03
C GLU A 46 -10.77 8.21 -0.95
N TYR A 47 -10.84 8.78 0.27
CA TYR A 47 -10.00 8.37 1.40
C TYR A 47 -10.21 6.89 1.76
N MET A 48 -11.47 6.45 1.86
CA MET A 48 -11.78 5.07 2.21
C MET A 48 -11.31 4.10 1.12
N LYS A 49 -11.49 4.47 -0.15
CA LYS A 49 -10.99 3.71 -1.30
C LYS A 49 -9.46 3.61 -1.30
N LEU A 50 -8.75 4.71 -1.06
CA LEU A 50 -7.30 4.74 -0.98
C LEU A 50 -6.79 3.90 0.20
N THR A 51 -7.36 4.09 1.38
CA THR A 51 -7.00 3.33 2.58
C THR A 51 -7.21 1.84 2.38
N MET A 52 -8.36 1.44 1.83
CA MET A 52 -8.65 0.04 1.54
C MET A 52 -7.67 -0.54 0.51
N PHE A 53 -7.39 0.21 -0.56
CA PHE A 53 -6.41 -0.18 -1.57
C PHE A 53 -5.02 -0.34 -0.96
N LEU A 54 -4.54 0.58 -0.12
CA LEU A 54 -3.22 0.45 0.53
C LEU A 54 -3.18 -0.71 1.52
N LEU A 55 -4.26 -0.96 2.26
CA LEU A 55 -4.33 -2.09 3.19
C LEU A 55 -4.18 -3.42 2.43
N PHE A 56 -4.91 -3.57 1.32
CA PHE A 56 -4.83 -4.76 0.47
C PHE A 56 -3.51 -4.87 -0.28
N ALA A 57 -3.05 -3.78 -0.90
CA ALA A 57 -1.81 -3.74 -1.67
C ALA A 57 -0.60 -4.00 -0.77
N SER A 58 -0.56 -3.45 0.45
CA SER A 58 0.49 -3.74 1.43
C SER A 58 0.46 -5.20 1.88
N GLY A 59 -0.71 -5.74 2.22
CA GLY A 59 -0.85 -7.15 2.58
C GLY A 59 -0.33 -8.09 1.49
N MET A 60 -0.72 -7.86 0.23
CA MET A 60 -0.19 -8.60 -0.91
C MET A 60 1.30 -8.33 -1.15
N SER A 61 1.76 -7.08 -1.02
CA SER A 61 3.16 -6.68 -1.25
C SER A 61 4.13 -7.44 -0.36
N PHE A 62 3.74 -7.70 0.88
CA PHE A 62 4.54 -8.45 1.84
C PHE A 62 4.58 -9.96 1.56
N GLU A 63 3.75 -10.48 0.66
CA GLU A 63 3.82 -11.88 0.20
C GLU A 63 4.77 -12.07 -0.99
N PHE A 64 5.11 -11.01 -1.73
CA PHE A 64 6.03 -11.08 -2.86
C PHE A 64 7.39 -11.70 -2.53
N PRO A 65 8.03 -11.44 -1.37
CA PRO A 65 9.29 -12.10 -1.02
C PRO A 65 9.17 -13.63 -0.97
N ILE A 66 8.05 -14.14 -0.45
CA ILE A 66 7.77 -15.58 -0.39
C ILE A 66 7.50 -16.12 -1.80
N LEU A 67 6.72 -15.38 -2.59
CA LEU A 67 6.41 -15.74 -3.97
C LEU A 67 7.68 -15.84 -4.82
N LEU A 68 8.62 -14.90 -4.66
CA LEU A 68 9.93 -14.94 -5.32
C LEU A 68 10.76 -16.15 -4.90
N ILE A 69 10.82 -16.47 -3.60
CA ILE A 69 11.51 -17.68 -3.11
C ILE A 69 10.93 -18.93 -3.76
N ILE A 70 9.60 -19.01 -3.90
CA ILE A 70 8.93 -20.14 -4.55
C ILE A 70 9.30 -20.19 -6.04
N LEU A 71 9.17 -19.08 -6.78
CA LEU A 71 9.52 -19.01 -8.20
C LEU A 71 10.98 -19.38 -8.48
N THR A 72 11.90 -18.98 -7.62
CA THR A 72 13.31 -19.36 -7.70
C THR A 72 13.51 -20.85 -7.43
N LYS A 73 12.78 -21.44 -6.47
CA LYS A 73 12.84 -22.90 -6.23
C LYS A 73 12.32 -23.71 -7.42
N PHE A 74 11.35 -23.19 -8.18
CA PHE A 74 10.85 -23.81 -9.41
C PHE A 74 11.74 -23.53 -10.64
N GLY A 75 12.82 -22.76 -10.49
CA GLY A 75 13.73 -22.44 -11.60
C GLY A 75 13.14 -21.49 -12.65
N ILE A 76 12.02 -20.83 -12.35
CA ILE A 76 11.37 -19.85 -13.25
C ILE A 76 12.10 -18.50 -13.17
N VAL A 77 12.70 -18.18 -12.01
CA VAL A 77 13.43 -16.93 -11.77
C VAL A 77 14.86 -17.27 -11.31
N ASP A 78 15.86 -16.95 -12.14
CA ASP A 78 17.27 -17.15 -11.82
C ASP A 78 17.80 -16.03 -10.90
N VAL A 79 18.41 -16.42 -9.77
CA VAL A 79 18.99 -15.50 -8.77
C VAL A 79 20.07 -14.61 -9.38
N GLN A 80 20.70 -15.05 -10.48
CA GLN A 80 21.76 -14.29 -11.16
C GLN A 80 21.26 -12.94 -11.73
N ILE A 81 19.96 -12.79 -11.99
CA ILE A 81 19.36 -11.55 -12.51
C ILE A 81 19.33 -10.45 -11.44
N PHE A 82 19.13 -10.80 -10.16
CA PHE A 82 19.08 -9.83 -9.06
C PHE A 82 20.46 -9.52 -8.45
N LYS A 83 21.48 -10.34 -8.70
CA LYS A 83 22.83 -10.15 -8.14
C LYS A 83 23.71 -9.17 -8.93
N LYS A 84 23.19 -8.58 -10.02
CA LYS A 84 24.00 -7.78 -10.97
C LYS A 84 23.65 -6.29 -11.04
N LYS A 85 22.97 -5.73 -10.04
CA LYS A 85 22.80 -4.28 -9.96
C LYS A 85 22.69 -3.78 -8.53
#